data_AF-A0A0G1J1D5-F1
#
_entry.id   AF-A0A0G1J1D5-F1
#
_cell.length_a   1.000
_cell.length_b   1.000
_cell.length_c   1.000
_cell.angle_alpha   90.00
_cell.angle_beta   90.00
_cell.angle_gamma   90.00
#
_symmetry.space_group_name_H-M   'P 1'
#
loop_
_entity.id
_entity.type
_entity.pdbx_description
1 polymer ?
#
loop_
_entity_poly.entity_id
_entity_poly.type
_entity_poly.pdbx_seq_one_letter_code
_entity_poly.pdbx_strand_id
1 'polypeptide(L)'
;MPKFKYKVRELSGDQTSGEMEAKDRFAVAADLRKQGKSVVAVEELAKGFVINMDTINEMLSRVKVRELITFSHNLSAMMTAGLSLSRGLSIQERQTKNPALKKTLKTLIAEISKGSTLSAGMAKFPKVFSPIFVSMVRAGEESGGLSDALLTLGDQLEKSYLLKKKIKGAMIYPSVVIATLIIIGVLMFIYVVPTLAATFKELNTELPTSTKIIMWISDFLSNHLIVGMLIVATIGTAIFFALRTKQGKRGLEFISFKLPVVGDLVRQSNAARTARTLSSLLSSGVDMLEAISITKDVLQNSYYKDRLKLAGERVQKGIPLSSVFAETDIYPLLVGDMIEVGEETGKLAEMLLNLATYYENEVDEATKNMSTIIEPILMVFIGASVGFFAISMISPMYSVMSNV
;
A
#
# COMPACT_ATOMS: atom_id res chain seq x y z
N MET A 1 -33.05 30.03 9.81
CA MET A 1 -34.13 29.41 9.00
C MET A 1 -33.81 29.67 7.52
N PRO A 2 -34.51 29.13 6.50
CA PRO A 2 -34.25 29.58 5.12
C PRO A 2 -34.50 31.08 4.99
N LYS A 3 -33.61 31.78 4.28
CA LYS A 3 -33.72 33.20 3.96
C LYS A 3 -34.36 33.34 2.58
N PHE A 4 -35.33 34.23 2.49
CA PHE A 4 -36.02 34.52 1.24
C PHE A 4 -35.80 35.99 0.88
N LYS A 5 -35.51 36.26 -0.38
CA LYS A 5 -35.54 37.60 -0.95
C LYS A 5 -36.94 37.84 -1.52
N TYR A 6 -37.58 38.92 -1.13
CA TYR A 6 -38.93 39.25 -1.59
C TYR A 6 -38.95 40.61 -2.28
N LYS A 7 -39.90 40.76 -3.21
CA LYS A 7 -40.26 42.02 -3.84
C LYS A 7 -41.75 42.26 -3.61
N VAL A 8 -42.10 43.39 -3.03
CA VAL A 8 -43.47 43.79 -2.71
C VAL A 8 -43.80 45.13 -3.35
N ARG A 9 -45.07 45.35 -3.63
CA ARG A 9 -45.62 46.63 -4.07
C ARG A 9 -46.47 47.21 -2.94
N GLU A 10 -46.18 48.45 -2.57
CA GLU A 10 -46.94 49.20 -1.56
C GLU A 10 -48.16 49.87 -2.19
N LEU A 11 -49.09 50.36 -1.37
CA LEU A 11 -50.33 51.02 -1.82
C LEU A 11 -50.05 52.31 -2.62
N SER A 12 -48.87 52.93 -2.45
CA SER A 12 -48.40 54.07 -3.24
C SER A 12 -48.01 53.72 -4.68
N GLY A 13 -47.90 52.43 -5.02
CA GLY A 13 -47.43 51.95 -6.32
C GLY A 13 -45.92 51.63 -6.35
N ASP A 14 -45.16 52.04 -5.33
CA ASP A 14 -43.72 51.81 -5.25
C ASP A 14 -43.39 50.33 -4.99
N GLN A 15 -42.33 49.85 -5.63
CA GLN A 15 -41.83 48.49 -5.40
C GLN A 15 -40.62 48.52 -4.47
N THR A 16 -40.72 47.81 -3.35
CA THR A 16 -39.62 47.63 -2.39
C THR A 16 -39.20 46.17 -2.33
N SER A 17 -37.89 45.94 -2.18
CA SER A 17 -37.32 44.59 -2.04
C SER A 17 -36.60 44.46 -0.70
N GLY A 18 -36.72 43.30 -0.06
CA GLY A 18 -36.07 43.00 1.21
C GLY A 18 -35.78 41.53 1.38
N GLU A 19 -35.21 41.17 2.53
CA GLU A 19 -34.95 39.77 2.91
C GLU A 19 -35.69 39.44 4.20
N MET A 20 -36.22 38.21 4.29
CA MET A 20 -36.94 37.72 5.45
C MET A 20 -36.61 36.24 5.70
N GLU A 21 -36.42 35.88 6.96
CA GLU A 21 -36.34 34.47 7.38
C GLU A 21 -37.74 33.94 7.67
N ALA A 22 -38.10 32.82 7.06
CA ALA A 22 -39.38 32.16 7.31
C ALA A 22 -39.25 30.64 7.14
N LYS A 23 -40.32 29.91 7.45
CA LYS A 23 -40.35 28.44 7.29
C LYS A 23 -40.46 28.03 5.82
N ASP A 24 -41.21 28.79 5.01
CA ASP A 24 -41.38 28.59 3.58
C ASP A 24 -41.77 29.90 2.88
N ARG A 25 -41.82 29.88 1.54
CA ARG A 25 -42.22 31.03 0.71
C ARG A 25 -43.65 31.53 0.98
N PHE A 26 -44.54 30.66 1.45
CA PHE A 26 -45.94 31.01 1.72
C PHE A 26 -46.08 31.79 3.03
N ALA A 27 -45.26 31.45 4.03
CA ALA A 27 -45.15 32.18 5.30
C ALA A 27 -44.65 33.62 5.07
N VAL A 28 -43.62 33.80 4.23
CA VAL A 28 -43.15 35.14 3.82
C VAL A 28 -44.29 35.94 3.17
N ALA A 29 -45.01 35.32 2.24
CA ALA A 29 -46.10 36.00 1.54
C ALA A 29 -47.28 36.34 2.47
N ALA A 30 -47.60 35.48 3.45
CA ALA A 30 -48.65 35.72 4.42
C ALA A 30 -48.31 36.88 5.38
N ASP A 31 -47.07 36.95 5.85
CA ASP A 31 -46.63 38.02 6.75
C ASP A 31 -46.55 39.37 6.03
N LEU A 32 -46.10 39.40 4.77
CA LEU A 32 -46.07 40.62 3.97
C LEU A 32 -47.48 41.13 3.63
N ARG A 33 -48.45 40.22 3.39
CA ARG A 33 -49.86 40.61 3.19
C ARG A 33 -50.51 41.18 4.44
N LYS A 34 -50.21 40.65 5.64
CA LYS A 34 -50.68 41.21 6.91
C LYS A 34 -50.21 42.65 7.14
N GLN A 35 -49.07 43.02 6.55
CA GLN A 35 -48.52 44.37 6.59
C GLN A 35 -49.09 45.28 5.48
N GLY A 36 -50.13 44.85 4.76
CA GLY A 36 -50.78 45.62 3.71
C GLY A 36 -49.98 45.71 2.40
N LYS A 37 -48.94 44.88 2.23
CA LYS A 37 -48.08 44.89 1.03
C LYS A 37 -48.50 43.79 0.05
N SER A 38 -48.51 44.10 -1.25
CA SER A 38 -48.81 43.12 -2.30
C SER A 38 -47.54 42.43 -2.76
N VAL A 39 -47.48 41.10 -2.66
CA VAL A 39 -46.28 40.30 -2.97
C VAL A 39 -46.16 40.09 -4.47
N VAL A 40 -45.06 40.55 -5.05
CA VAL A 40 -44.75 40.43 -6.49
C VAL A 40 -43.90 39.20 -6.77
N ALA A 41 -42.88 38.95 -5.94
CA ALA A 41 -42.01 37.78 -6.05
C ALA A 41 -41.42 37.40 -4.69
N VAL A 42 -41.24 36.11 -4.45
CA VAL A 42 -40.50 35.56 -3.30
C VAL A 42 -39.57 34.48 -3.84
N GLU A 43 -38.28 34.71 -3.72
CA GLU A 43 -37.23 33.79 -4.15
C GLU A 43 -36.49 33.26 -2.93
N GLU A 44 -36.34 31.94 -2.84
CA GLU A 44 -35.51 31.33 -1.82
C GLU A 44 -34.04 31.59 -2.16
N LEU A 45 -33.30 32.22 -1.24
CA LEU A 45 -31.86 32.33 -1.39
C LEU A 45 -31.29 30.93 -1.19
N ALA A 46 -30.93 30.27 -2.30
CA ALA A 46 -30.32 28.95 -2.28
C ALA A 46 -29.16 28.96 -1.27
N LYS A 47 -29.20 28.06 -0.28
CA LYS A 47 -28.08 27.87 0.63
C LYS A 47 -26.83 27.64 -0.21
N GLY A 48 -25.85 28.54 -0.09
CA GLY A 48 -24.55 28.35 -0.71
C GLY A 48 -24.03 26.95 -0.40
N PHE A 49 -23.40 26.33 -1.39
CA PHE A 49 -22.84 24.99 -1.30
C PHE A 49 -21.73 24.99 -0.24
N VAL A 50 -22.09 24.77 1.03
CA VAL A 50 -21.12 24.63 2.11
C VAL A 50 -20.50 23.24 1.95
N ILE A 51 -19.35 23.21 1.28
CA ILE A 51 -18.47 22.04 1.29
C ILE A 51 -18.06 21.82 2.74
N ASN A 52 -18.69 20.85 3.40
CA ASN A 52 -18.36 20.50 4.75
C ASN A 52 -16.99 19.79 4.75
N MET A 53 -15.96 20.52 5.19
CA MET A 53 -14.57 20.06 5.22
C MET A 53 -14.40 18.75 6.02
N ASP A 54 -15.27 18.49 7.01
CA ASP A 54 -15.26 17.25 7.77
C ASP A 54 -15.62 16.05 6.89
N THR A 55 -16.56 16.21 5.96
CA THR A 55 -16.99 15.12 5.04
C THR A 55 -15.94 14.82 3.99
N ILE A 56 -15.18 15.85 3.56
CA ILE A 56 -14.01 15.68 2.68
C ILE A 56 -12.88 14.96 3.41
N ASN A 57 -12.58 15.35 4.65
CA ASN A 57 -11.53 14.73 5.46
C ASN A 57 -11.88 13.27 5.82
N GLU A 58 -13.15 12.98 6.08
CA GLU A 58 -13.65 11.61 6.26
C GLU A 58 -13.45 10.74 5.01
N MET A 59 -13.67 11.29 3.82
CA MET A 59 -13.54 10.55 2.56
C MET A 59 -12.08 10.35 2.13
N LEU A 60 -11.18 11.26 2.53
CA LEU A 60 -9.75 11.19 2.25
C LEU A 60 -8.95 10.39 3.29
N SER A 61 -9.42 10.31 4.54
CA SER A 61 -8.71 9.59 5.60
C SER A 61 -8.74 8.07 5.37
N ARG A 62 -7.59 7.43 5.58
CA ARG A 62 -7.42 5.97 5.53
C ARG A 62 -6.97 5.46 6.89
N VAL A 63 -7.51 4.32 7.29
CA VAL A 63 -7.10 3.64 8.53
C VAL A 63 -5.73 2.99 8.30
N LYS A 64 -4.76 3.31 9.16
CA LYS A 64 -3.42 2.73 9.11
C LYS A 64 -3.42 1.37 9.82
N VAL A 65 -2.59 0.44 9.35
CA VAL A 65 -2.43 -0.88 9.98
C VAL A 65 -2.08 -0.78 11.46
N ARG A 66 -1.25 0.20 11.86
CA ARG A 66 -0.90 0.45 13.26
C ARG A 66 -2.11 0.77 14.15
N GLU A 67 -3.10 1.47 13.61
CA GLU A 67 -4.33 1.78 14.35
C GLU A 67 -5.19 0.54 14.55
N LEU A 68 -5.19 -0.40 13.57
CA LEU A 68 -5.87 -1.69 13.70
C LEU A 68 -5.18 -2.62 14.69
N ILE A 69 -3.85 -2.61 14.76
CA ILE A 69 -3.09 -3.35 15.78
C ILE A 69 -3.53 -2.88 17.17
N THR A 70 -3.42 -1.57 17.43
CA THR A 70 -3.81 -0.98 18.72
C THR A 70 -5.29 -1.20 19.03
N PHE A 71 -6.17 -1.07 18.04
CA PHE A 71 -7.60 -1.38 18.19
C PHE A 71 -7.82 -2.83 18.64
N SER A 72 -7.16 -3.80 18.01
CA SER A 72 -7.35 -5.22 18.29
C SER A 72 -6.82 -5.59 19.68
N HIS A 73 -5.60 -5.15 20.02
CA HIS A 73 -5.00 -5.37 21.34
C HIS A 73 -5.81 -4.71 22.46
N ASN A 74 -6.22 -3.46 22.29
CA ASN A 74 -6.98 -2.76 23.33
C ASN A 74 -8.38 -3.35 23.50
N LEU A 75 -9.05 -3.71 22.41
CA LEU A 75 -10.38 -4.31 22.49
C LEU A 75 -10.31 -5.71 23.13
N SER A 76 -9.31 -6.51 22.77
CA SER A 76 -9.00 -7.78 23.44
C SER A 76 -8.82 -7.58 24.94
N ALA A 77 -7.90 -6.69 25.35
CA ALA A 77 -7.62 -6.43 26.76
C ALA A 77 -8.86 -5.96 27.55
N MET A 78 -9.69 -5.10 26.95
CA MET A 78 -10.96 -4.67 27.57
C MET A 78 -11.95 -5.82 27.73
N MET A 79 -12.08 -6.69 26.73
CA MET A 79 -12.97 -7.84 26.78
C MET A 79 -12.47 -8.88 27.80
N THR A 80 -11.17 -9.16 27.85
CA THR A 80 -10.55 -10.02 28.87
C THR A 80 -10.77 -9.46 30.29
N ALA A 81 -10.78 -8.13 30.45
CA ALA A 81 -11.12 -7.46 31.70
C ALA A 81 -12.63 -7.45 32.02
N GLY A 82 -13.46 -8.14 31.23
CA GLY A 82 -14.90 -8.30 31.48
C GLY A 82 -15.79 -7.19 30.93
N LEU A 83 -15.26 -6.24 30.15
CA LEU A 83 -16.11 -5.23 29.49
C LEU A 83 -16.90 -5.86 28.34
N SER A 84 -18.15 -5.44 28.17
CA SER A 84 -18.93 -5.81 26.99
C SER A 84 -18.32 -5.24 25.70
N LEU A 85 -18.48 -5.96 24.59
CA LEU A 85 -18.00 -5.54 23.27
C LEU A 85 -18.48 -4.13 22.90
N SER A 86 -19.76 -3.84 23.09
CA SER A 86 -20.35 -2.52 22.81
C SER A 86 -19.68 -1.40 23.62
N ARG A 87 -19.33 -1.67 24.88
CA ARG A 87 -18.62 -0.72 25.74
C ARG A 87 -17.18 -0.54 25.28
N GLY A 88 -16.47 -1.63 24.97
CA GLY A 88 -15.12 -1.59 24.42
C GLY A 88 -15.04 -0.75 23.13
N LEU A 89 -15.95 -1.01 22.17
CA LEU A 89 -16.04 -0.24 20.93
C LEU A 89 -16.33 1.25 21.17
N SER A 90 -17.20 1.57 22.12
CA SER A 90 -17.51 2.97 22.48
C SER A 90 -16.31 3.70 23.10
N ILE A 91 -15.44 2.98 23.82
CA ILE A 91 -14.20 3.55 24.34
C ILE A 91 -13.22 3.80 23.19
N GLN A 92 -13.05 2.84 22.27
CA GLN A 92 -12.19 3.00 21.09
C GLN A 92 -12.66 4.13 20.17
N GLU A 93 -13.98 4.29 19.98
CA GLU A 93 -14.58 5.36 19.18
C GLU A 93 -14.26 6.76 19.75
N ARG A 94 -14.27 6.90 21.08
CA ARG A 94 -13.94 8.17 21.74
C ARG A 94 -12.44 8.47 21.72
N GLN A 95 -11.59 7.44 21.77
CA GLN A 95 -10.14 7.60 21.81
C GLN A 95 -9.49 7.78 20.44
N THR A 96 -10.11 7.26 19.37
CA THR A 96 -9.51 7.34 18.03
C THR A 96 -9.47 8.78 17.51
N LYS A 97 -8.31 9.15 16.98
CA LYS A 97 -8.10 10.44 16.30
C LYS A 97 -8.38 10.37 14.80
N ASN A 98 -8.59 9.16 14.25
CA ASN A 98 -8.80 8.96 12.82
C ASN A 98 -10.29 9.04 12.47
N PRO A 99 -10.73 10.03 11.65
CA PRO A 99 -12.13 10.20 11.29
C PRO A 99 -12.75 8.96 10.60
N ALA A 100 -12.02 8.32 9.69
CA ALA A 100 -12.48 7.12 9.01
C ALA A 100 -12.70 5.95 9.97
N LEU A 101 -11.78 5.75 10.93
CA LEU A 101 -11.94 4.70 11.94
C LEU A 101 -13.10 5.03 12.88
N LYS A 102 -13.24 6.30 13.32
CA LYS A 102 -14.34 6.75 14.18
C LYS A 102 -15.71 6.47 13.56
N LYS A 103 -15.88 6.81 12.28
CA LYS A 103 -17.10 6.54 11.50
C LYS A 103 -17.39 5.05 11.38
N THR A 104 -16.35 4.26 11.14
CA THR A 104 -16.45 2.80 11.07
C THR A 104 -16.93 2.24 12.41
N LEU A 105 -16.32 2.64 13.53
CA LEU A 105 -16.70 2.22 14.87
C LEU A 105 -18.12 2.66 15.24
N LYS A 106 -18.53 3.89 14.91
CA LYS A 106 -19.89 4.36 15.14
C LYS A 106 -20.92 3.49 14.42
N THR A 107 -20.62 3.06 13.20
CA THR A 107 -21.49 2.16 12.45
C THR A 107 -21.51 0.76 13.07
N LEU A 108 -20.35 0.21 13.43
CA LEU A 108 -20.26 -1.09 14.11
C LEU A 108 -21.05 -1.12 15.42
N ILE A 109 -20.91 -0.09 16.26
CA ILE A 109 -21.66 0.03 17.51
C ILE A 109 -23.17 0.01 17.23
N ALA A 110 -23.64 0.73 16.21
CA ALA A 110 -25.04 0.76 15.84
C ALA A 110 -25.54 -0.61 15.34
N GLU A 111 -24.74 -1.33 14.54
CA GLU A 111 -25.11 -2.67 14.03
C GLU A 111 -25.15 -3.72 15.15
N ILE A 112 -24.19 -3.69 16.05
CA ILE A 112 -24.16 -4.59 17.22
C ILE A 112 -25.33 -4.27 18.17
N SER A 113 -25.67 -2.99 18.35
CA SER A 113 -26.85 -2.60 19.14
C SER A 113 -28.16 -3.08 18.52
N LYS A 114 -28.19 -3.37 17.21
CA LYS A 114 -29.34 -3.99 16.52
C LYS A 114 -29.31 -5.53 16.55
N GLY A 115 -28.29 -6.13 17.18
CA GLY A 115 -28.14 -7.59 17.27
C GLY A 115 -27.33 -8.24 16.13
N SER A 116 -26.64 -7.46 15.30
CA SER A 116 -25.69 -8.05 14.33
C SER A 116 -24.39 -8.49 15.01
N THR A 117 -23.72 -9.49 14.44
CA THR A 117 -22.37 -9.88 14.88
C THR A 117 -21.33 -8.83 14.49
N LEU A 118 -20.22 -8.78 15.22
CA LEU A 118 -19.06 -7.94 14.94
C LEU A 118 -18.48 -8.27 13.56
N SER A 119 -18.31 -9.55 13.25
CA SER A 119 -17.80 -10.03 11.96
C SER A 119 -18.67 -9.54 10.78
N ALA A 120 -20.00 -9.66 10.88
CA ALA A 120 -20.93 -9.17 9.86
C ALA A 120 -20.86 -7.65 9.70
N GLY A 121 -20.73 -6.92 10.82
CA GLY A 121 -20.49 -5.47 10.79
C GLY A 121 -19.17 -5.11 10.11
N MET A 122 -18.07 -5.80 10.43
CA MET A 122 -16.74 -5.56 9.87
C MET A 122 -16.67 -5.88 8.38
N ALA A 123 -17.39 -6.90 7.91
CA ALA A 123 -17.47 -7.28 6.50
C ALA A 123 -18.00 -6.15 5.59
N LYS A 124 -18.81 -5.22 6.14
CA LYS A 124 -19.29 -4.02 5.43
C LYS A 124 -18.19 -3.00 5.13
N PHE A 125 -17.00 -3.16 5.73
CA PHE A 125 -15.87 -2.25 5.59
C PHE A 125 -14.60 -2.96 5.06
N PRO A 126 -14.60 -3.53 3.84
CA PRO A 126 -13.47 -4.29 3.30
C PRO A 126 -12.20 -3.46 3.06
N LYS A 127 -12.31 -2.12 3.08
CA LYS A 127 -11.16 -1.20 3.01
C LYS A 127 -10.45 -1.02 4.36
N VAL A 128 -11.11 -1.37 5.47
CA VAL A 128 -10.60 -1.24 6.84
C VAL A 128 -10.25 -2.63 7.38
N PHE A 129 -11.18 -3.58 7.29
CA PHE A 129 -11.00 -4.94 7.76
C PHE A 129 -10.75 -5.87 6.58
N SER A 130 -9.61 -6.56 6.61
CA SER A 130 -9.26 -7.56 5.61
C SER A 130 -10.07 -8.85 5.79
N PRO A 131 -10.14 -9.74 4.78
CA PRO A 131 -10.82 -11.03 4.90
C PRO A 131 -10.31 -11.88 6.09
N ILE A 132 -9.01 -11.87 6.35
CA ILE A 132 -8.40 -12.51 7.53
C ILE A 132 -8.93 -11.90 8.84
N PHE A 133 -9.08 -10.57 8.91
CA PHE A 133 -9.61 -9.88 10.09
C PHE A 133 -11.04 -10.34 10.39
N VAL A 134 -11.90 -10.30 9.37
CA VAL A 134 -13.31 -10.68 9.50
C VAL A 134 -13.47 -12.15 9.89
N SER A 135 -12.70 -13.05 9.28
CA SER A 135 -12.82 -14.49 9.50
C SER A 135 -12.31 -14.91 10.88
N MET A 136 -11.21 -14.33 11.35
CA MET A 136 -10.70 -14.55 12.72
C MET A 136 -11.71 -14.07 13.77
N VAL A 137 -12.28 -12.89 13.57
CA VAL A 137 -13.33 -12.36 14.45
C VAL A 137 -14.55 -13.27 14.45
N ARG A 138 -15.00 -13.73 13.27
CA ARG A 138 -16.14 -14.65 13.16
C ARG A 138 -15.89 -15.95 13.93
N ALA A 139 -14.73 -16.58 13.75
CA ALA A 139 -14.38 -17.80 14.48
C ALA A 139 -14.32 -17.58 16.00
N GLY A 140 -13.81 -16.42 16.44
CA GLY A 140 -13.85 -16.00 17.84
C GLY A 140 -15.26 -15.76 18.38
N GLU A 141 -16.17 -15.23 17.56
CA GLU A 141 -17.59 -15.06 17.93
C GLU A 141 -18.31 -16.41 18.05
N GLU A 142 -18.09 -17.32 17.10
CA GLU A 142 -18.72 -18.65 17.07
C GLU A 142 -18.22 -19.55 18.20
N SER A 143 -16.95 -19.46 18.56
CA SER A 143 -16.34 -20.22 19.66
C SER A 143 -16.50 -19.57 21.05
N GLY A 144 -16.97 -18.32 21.10
CA GLY A 144 -17.00 -17.52 22.33
C GLY A 144 -15.65 -16.96 22.77
N GLY A 145 -14.56 -17.27 22.05
CA GLY A 145 -13.19 -16.81 22.31
C GLY A 145 -12.81 -15.48 21.63
N LEU A 146 -13.75 -14.53 21.51
CA LEU A 146 -13.51 -13.29 20.75
C LEU A 146 -12.33 -12.46 21.29
N SER A 147 -12.08 -12.45 22.60
CA SER A 147 -10.92 -11.77 23.19
C SER A 147 -9.60 -12.34 22.67
N ASP A 148 -9.50 -13.66 22.57
CA ASP A 148 -8.28 -14.35 22.17
C ASP A 148 -8.06 -14.26 20.66
N ALA A 149 -9.16 -14.30 19.89
CA ALA A 149 -9.12 -14.05 18.45
C ALA A 149 -8.62 -12.64 18.13
N LEU A 150 -9.08 -11.62 18.88
CA LEU A 150 -8.61 -10.24 18.74
C LEU A 150 -7.14 -10.06 19.14
N LEU A 151 -6.68 -10.76 20.19
CA LEU A 151 -5.27 -10.77 20.60
C LEU A 151 -4.39 -11.35 19.49
N THR A 152 -4.72 -12.57 19.05
CA THR A 152 -4.01 -13.29 17.98
C THR A 152 -3.95 -12.48 16.69
N LEU A 153 -5.06 -11.82 16.35
CA LEU A 153 -5.15 -10.95 15.19
C LEU A 153 -4.27 -9.69 15.33
N GLY A 154 -4.25 -9.08 16.51
CA GLY A 154 -3.37 -7.95 16.83
C GLY A 154 -1.89 -8.31 16.65
N ASP A 155 -1.48 -9.44 17.23
CA ASP A 155 -0.11 -9.96 17.13
C ASP A 155 0.26 -10.27 15.68
N GLN A 156 -0.65 -10.92 14.94
CA GLN A 156 -0.47 -11.24 13.54
C GLN A 156 -0.28 -9.97 12.67
N LEU A 157 -1.11 -8.95 12.89
CA LEU A 157 -0.98 -7.67 12.22
C LEU A 157 0.32 -6.96 12.57
N GLU A 158 0.74 -7.03 13.84
CA GLU A 158 1.99 -6.44 14.31
C GLU A 158 3.21 -7.10 13.67
N LYS A 159 3.32 -8.43 13.71
CA LYS A 159 4.42 -9.17 13.08
C LYS A 159 4.48 -8.91 11.57
N SER A 160 3.33 -8.96 10.90
CA SER A 160 3.22 -8.64 9.47
C SER A 160 3.65 -7.20 9.15
N TYR A 161 3.31 -6.24 10.02
CA TYR A 161 3.70 -4.84 9.89
C TYR A 161 5.21 -4.65 10.11
N LEU A 162 5.77 -5.25 11.16
CA LEU A 162 7.20 -5.18 11.47
C LEU A 162 8.04 -5.80 10.36
N LEU A 163 7.66 -6.98 9.86
CA LEU A 163 8.32 -7.63 8.73
C LEU A 163 8.36 -6.72 7.50
N LYS A 164 7.20 -6.14 7.13
CA LYS A 164 7.11 -5.21 6.00
C LYS A 164 7.93 -3.94 6.22
N LYS A 165 7.90 -3.39 7.44
CA LYS A 165 8.67 -2.20 7.82
C LYS A 165 10.17 -2.48 7.69
N LYS A 166 10.61 -3.66 8.09
CA LYS A 166 12.01 -4.10 8.03
C LYS A 166 12.52 -4.22 6.61
N ILE A 167 11.78 -4.95 5.75
CA ILE A 167 12.08 -5.07 4.32
C ILE A 167 12.15 -3.69 3.67
N LYS A 168 11.16 -2.83 3.94
CA LYS A 168 11.16 -1.46 3.41
C LYS A 168 12.34 -0.63 3.93
N GLY A 169 12.70 -0.78 5.20
CA GLY A 169 13.81 -0.06 5.82
C GLY A 169 15.14 -0.38 5.15
N ALA A 170 15.42 -1.66 4.89
CA ALA A 170 16.66 -2.06 4.24
C ALA A 170 16.76 -1.62 2.78
N MET A 171 15.63 -1.37 2.10
CA MET A 171 15.64 -0.82 0.75
C MET A 171 15.95 0.68 0.67
N ILE A 172 15.90 1.42 1.79
CA ILE A 172 16.09 2.87 1.80
C ILE A 172 17.50 3.22 1.32
N TYR A 173 18.54 2.59 1.90
CA TYR A 173 19.93 2.92 1.58
C TYR A 173 20.27 2.67 0.09
N PRO A 174 20.00 1.48 -0.50
CA PRO A 174 20.22 1.26 -1.93
C PRO A 174 19.49 2.26 -2.81
N SER A 175 18.25 2.60 -2.46
CA SER A 175 17.44 3.54 -3.22
C SER A 175 18.03 4.95 -3.21
N VAL A 176 18.55 5.42 -2.07
CA VAL A 176 19.17 6.74 -1.93
C VAL A 176 20.48 6.83 -2.73
N VAL A 177 21.32 5.79 -2.67
CA VAL A 177 22.60 5.76 -3.41
C VAL A 177 22.34 5.75 -4.91
N ILE A 178 21.44 4.87 -5.39
CA ILE A 178 21.08 4.80 -6.82
C ILE A 178 20.47 6.11 -7.29
N ALA A 179 19.58 6.73 -6.51
CA ALA A 179 19.00 8.03 -6.85
C ALA A 179 20.07 9.11 -6.97
N THR A 180 21.00 9.19 -6.02
CA THR A 180 22.12 10.15 -6.05
C THR A 180 23.02 9.92 -7.27
N LEU A 181 23.34 8.67 -7.59
CA LEU A 181 24.14 8.30 -8.77
C LEU A 181 23.48 8.76 -10.07
N ILE A 182 22.17 8.51 -10.21
CA ILE A 182 21.40 8.94 -11.38
C ILE A 182 21.39 10.47 -11.48
N ILE A 183 21.19 11.18 -10.37
CA ILE A 183 21.21 12.65 -10.34
C ILE A 183 22.57 13.19 -10.79
N ILE A 184 23.66 12.69 -10.21
CA ILE A 184 25.03 13.10 -10.57
C ILE A 184 25.32 12.79 -12.03
N GLY A 185 24.97 11.59 -12.49
CA GLY A 185 25.13 11.18 -13.89
C GLY A 185 24.41 12.12 -14.84
N VAL A 186 23.13 12.41 -14.60
CA VAL A 186 22.34 13.35 -15.42
C VAL A 186 22.96 14.73 -15.44
N LEU A 187 23.40 15.27 -14.29
CA LEU A 187 24.08 16.57 -14.22
C LEU A 187 25.38 16.58 -15.05
N MET A 188 26.16 15.49 -14.99
CA MET A 188 27.38 15.35 -15.80
C MET A 188 27.07 15.38 -17.30
N PHE A 189 26.05 14.65 -17.76
CA PHE A 189 25.64 14.64 -19.16
C PHE A 189 25.10 15.98 -19.65
N ILE A 190 24.49 16.80 -18.79
CA ILE A 190 23.93 18.11 -19.17
C ILE A 190 24.99 19.22 -19.17
N TYR A 191 25.94 19.21 -18.22
CA TYR A 191 26.87 20.32 -18.03
C TYR A 191 28.32 19.99 -18.38
N VAL A 192 28.82 18.85 -17.92
CA VAL A 192 30.26 18.51 -17.99
C VAL A 192 30.62 17.98 -19.39
N VAL A 193 29.84 17.04 -19.90
CA VAL A 193 30.11 16.41 -21.20
C VAL A 193 30.06 17.40 -22.37
N PRO A 194 29.06 18.31 -22.51
CA PRO A 194 29.05 19.25 -23.61
C PRO A 194 30.24 20.22 -23.58
N THR A 195 30.64 20.66 -22.38
CA THR A 195 31.78 21.54 -22.20
C THR A 195 33.07 20.91 -22.71
N LEU A 196 33.29 19.63 -22.39
CA LEU A 196 34.44 18.87 -22.89
C LEU A 196 34.31 18.49 -24.37
N ALA A 197 33.09 18.26 -24.87
CA ALA A 197 32.86 18.01 -26.29
C ALA A 197 33.20 19.23 -27.15
N ALA A 198 32.92 20.45 -26.66
CA ALA A 198 33.26 21.69 -27.34
C ALA A 198 34.78 21.84 -27.50
N THR A 199 35.56 21.58 -26.45
CA THR A 199 37.02 21.64 -26.51
C THR A 199 37.61 20.59 -27.47
N PHE A 200 37.02 19.40 -27.55
CA PHE A 200 37.47 18.39 -28.50
C PHE A 200 37.15 18.71 -29.97
N LYS A 201 36.02 19.39 -30.24
CA LYS A 201 35.68 19.83 -31.61
C LYS A 201 36.69 20.87 -32.14
N GLU A 202 37.22 21.73 -31.28
CA GLU A 202 38.26 22.71 -31.65
C GLU A 202 39.60 22.06 -32.01
N LEU A 203 39.88 20.88 -31.46
CA LEU A 203 41.13 20.15 -31.68
C LEU A 203 41.14 19.32 -32.98
N ASN A 204 40.02 19.23 -33.71
CA ASN A 204 39.88 18.55 -35.01
C ASN A 204 40.43 17.10 -35.05
N THR A 205 40.38 16.39 -33.93
CA THR A 205 40.86 15.00 -33.82
C THR A 205 39.75 13.98 -33.94
N GLU A 206 40.09 12.78 -34.43
CA GLU A 206 39.13 11.68 -34.50
C GLU A 206 38.83 11.14 -33.11
N LEU A 207 37.59 11.31 -32.67
CA LEU A 207 37.15 10.83 -31.37
C LEU A 207 36.89 9.31 -31.36
N PRO A 208 37.31 8.59 -30.30
CA PRO A 208 36.95 7.20 -30.08
C PRO A 208 35.44 6.98 -30.06
N THR A 209 35.01 5.77 -30.43
CA THR A 209 33.58 5.42 -30.50
C THR A 209 32.87 5.55 -29.14
N SER A 210 33.57 5.25 -28.04
CA SER A 210 33.03 5.42 -26.68
C SER A 210 32.71 6.89 -26.37
N THR A 211 33.61 7.82 -26.69
CA THR A 211 33.40 9.26 -26.52
C THR A 211 32.26 9.77 -27.41
N LYS A 212 32.18 9.31 -28.67
CA LYS A 212 31.09 9.67 -29.60
C LYS A 212 29.71 9.28 -29.07
N ILE A 213 29.57 8.09 -28.47
CA ILE A 213 28.30 7.65 -27.86
C ILE A 213 27.92 8.56 -26.69
N ILE A 214 28.87 8.86 -25.79
CA ILE A 214 28.64 9.73 -24.63
C ILE A 214 28.24 11.14 -25.06
N MET A 215 28.92 11.71 -26.05
CA MET A 215 28.58 13.01 -26.62
C MET A 215 27.21 12.99 -27.30
N TRP A 216 26.86 11.92 -28.04
CA TRP A 216 25.54 11.83 -28.66
C TRP A 216 24.40 11.82 -27.62
N ILE A 217 24.56 11.06 -26.54
CA ILE A 217 23.61 11.04 -25.41
C ILE A 217 23.53 12.43 -24.76
N SER A 218 24.68 13.07 -24.57
CA SER A 218 24.78 14.40 -23.97
C SER A 218 24.17 15.51 -24.83
N ASP A 219 24.48 15.54 -26.13
CA ASP A 219 23.93 16.49 -27.11
C ASP A 219 22.41 16.33 -27.20
N PHE A 220 21.91 15.09 -27.14
CA PHE A 220 20.47 14.80 -27.09
C PHE A 220 19.82 15.34 -25.81
N LEU A 221 20.43 15.07 -24.64
CA LEU A 221 19.91 15.52 -23.36
C LEU A 221 19.96 17.05 -23.21
N SER A 222 21.03 17.70 -23.64
CA SER A 222 21.25 19.15 -23.49
C SER A 222 20.45 20.01 -24.48
N ASN A 223 20.43 19.66 -25.78
CA ASN A 223 19.75 20.46 -26.80
C ASN A 223 18.24 20.21 -26.85
N HIS A 224 17.79 19.06 -26.35
CA HIS A 224 16.39 18.69 -26.33
C HIS A 224 15.90 18.32 -24.93
N LEU A 225 16.30 19.07 -23.90
CA LEU A 225 15.90 18.83 -22.49
C LEU A 225 14.40 18.54 -22.33
N ILE A 226 13.54 19.31 -23.00
CA ILE A 226 12.08 19.13 -22.94
C ILE A 226 11.68 17.79 -23.58
N VAL A 227 12.22 17.44 -24.75
CA VAL A 227 11.93 16.18 -25.46
C VAL A 227 12.52 14.99 -24.71
N GLY A 228 13.73 15.10 -24.17
CA GLY A 228 14.38 14.09 -23.34
C GLY A 228 13.59 13.83 -22.06
N MET A 229 13.15 14.88 -21.35
CA MET A 229 12.24 14.74 -20.21
C MET A 229 10.91 14.12 -20.62
N LEU A 230 10.35 14.50 -21.77
CA LEU A 230 9.13 13.89 -22.31
C LEU A 230 9.31 12.40 -22.62
N ILE A 231 10.45 12.00 -23.18
CA ILE A 231 10.78 10.60 -23.47
C ILE A 231 10.97 9.81 -22.19
N VAL A 232 11.73 10.33 -21.22
CA VAL A 232 11.90 9.69 -19.91
C VAL A 232 10.55 9.59 -19.19
N ALA A 233 9.72 10.62 -19.24
CA ALA A 233 8.38 10.60 -18.67
C ALA A 233 7.46 9.61 -19.40
N THR A 234 7.52 9.53 -20.73
CA THR A 234 6.70 8.63 -21.55
C THR A 234 7.12 7.19 -21.33
N ILE A 235 8.42 6.88 -21.36
CA ILE A 235 8.97 5.56 -21.06
C ILE A 235 8.66 5.19 -19.61
N GLY A 236 8.88 6.10 -18.66
CA GLY A 236 8.57 5.88 -17.25
C GLY A 236 7.08 5.59 -17.03
N THR A 237 6.20 6.32 -17.71
CA THR A 237 4.75 6.12 -17.66
C THR A 237 4.35 4.81 -18.33
N ALA A 238 4.92 4.49 -19.50
CA ALA A 238 4.68 3.22 -20.20
C ALA A 238 5.14 2.01 -19.37
N ILE A 239 6.33 2.07 -18.77
CA ILE A 239 6.82 1.07 -17.82
C ILE A 239 5.88 1.00 -16.63
N PHE A 240 5.51 2.13 -16.02
CA PHE A 240 4.59 2.15 -14.87
C PHE A 240 3.25 1.48 -15.18
N PHE A 241 2.65 1.75 -16.34
CA PHE A 241 1.42 1.08 -16.77
C PHE A 241 1.67 -0.40 -17.11
N ALA A 242 2.76 -0.75 -17.77
CA ALA A 242 3.14 -2.12 -18.07
C ALA A 242 3.30 -2.95 -16.78
N LEU A 243 3.96 -2.39 -15.76
CA LEU A 243 4.16 -3.01 -14.45
C LEU A 243 2.85 -3.15 -13.64
N ARG A 244 1.82 -2.37 -13.97
CA ARG A 244 0.47 -2.52 -13.40
C ARG A 244 -0.36 -3.61 -14.08
N THR A 245 0.02 -4.07 -15.27
CA THR A 245 -0.67 -5.19 -15.93
C THR A 245 -0.38 -6.51 -15.22
N LYS A 246 -1.29 -7.49 -15.34
CA LYS A 246 -1.09 -8.83 -14.76
C LYS A 246 0.20 -9.49 -15.25
N GLN A 247 0.53 -9.34 -16.52
CA GLN A 247 1.73 -9.93 -17.13
C GLN A 247 3.00 -9.22 -16.66
N GLY A 248 3.04 -7.88 -16.66
CA GLY A 248 4.21 -7.14 -16.19
C GLY A 248 4.52 -7.40 -14.71
N LYS A 249 3.48 -7.46 -13.86
CA LYS A 249 3.63 -7.80 -12.45
C LYS A 249 4.17 -9.21 -12.25
N ARG A 250 3.65 -10.19 -12.99
CA ARG A 250 4.12 -11.59 -12.97
C ARG A 250 5.55 -11.73 -13.51
N GLY A 251 5.94 -10.91 -14.48
CA GLY A 251 7.32 -10.84 -14.99
C GLY A 251 8.30 -10.31 -13.94
N LEU A 252 7.97 -9.22 -13.24
CA LEU A 252 8.78 -8.73 -12.12
C LEU A 252 8.90 -9.75 -10.99
N GLU A 253 7.78 -10.40 -10.65
CA GLU A 253 7.77 -11.46 -9.65
C GLU A 253 8.71 -12.61 -10.07
N PHE A 254 8.73 -13.00 -11.35
CA PHE A 254 9.67 -14.00 -11.87
C PHE A 254 11.14 -13.56 -11.77
N ILE A 255 11.44 -12.32 -12.15
CA ILE A 255 12.81 -11.78 -12.05
C ILE A 255 13.26 -11.74 -10.59
N SER A 256 12.37 -11.39 -9.66
CA SER A 256 12.69 -11.33 -8.24
C SER A 256 13.15 -12.67 -7.66
N PHE A 257 12.69 -13.80 -8.22
CA PHE A 257 13.14 -15.13 -7.80
C PHE A 257 14.54 -15.51 -8.30
N LYS A 258 15.05 -14.85 -9.34
CA LYS A 258 16.35 -15.15 -9.95
C LYS A 258 17.48 -14.25 -9.44
N LEU A 259 17.15 -13.13 -8.81
CA LEU A 259 18.13 -12.22 -8.27
C LEU A 259 18.77 -12.83 -7.00
N PRO A 260 20.11 -12.87 -6.91
CA PRO A 260 20.79 -13.35 -5.71
C PRO A 260 20.38 -12.49 -4.51
N VAL A 261 20.27 -13.10 -3.32
CA VAL A 261 19.80 -12.49 -2.07
C VAL A 261 18.30 -12.12 -2.07
N VAL A 262 17.81 -11.46 -3.13
CA VAL A 262 16.40 -11.06 -3.26
C VAL A 262 15.49 -12.28 -3.43
N GLY A 263 15.93 -13.28 -4.21
CA GLY A 263 15.16 -14.50 -4.42
C GLY A 263 14.88 -15.25 -3.12
N ASP A 264 15.89 -15.43 -2.29
CA ASP A 264 15.76 -16.09 -0.99
C ASP A 264 14.88 -15.29 -0.04
N LEU A 265 15.06 -13.96 0.00
CA LEU A 265 14.20 -13.05 0.77
C LEU A 265 12.73 -13.18 0.36
N VAL A 266 12.45 -13.27 -0.95
CA VAL A 266 11.09 -13.47 -1.47
C VAL A 266 10.54 -14.83 -1.06
N ARG A 267 11.34 -15.91 -1.14
CA ARG A 267 10.95 -17.26 -0.72
C ARG A 267 10.62 -17.32 0.77
N GLN A 268 11.57 -16.90 1.61
CA GLN A 268 11.43 -16.90 3.06
C GLN A 268 10.28 -15.97 3.52
N SER A 269 10.13 -14.78 2.92
CA SER A 269 9.05 -13.86 3.31
C SER A 269 7.66 -14.39 2.96
N ASN A 270 7.49 -15.04 1.81
CA ASN A 270 6.20 -15.65 1.46
C ASN A 270 5.95 -16.94 2.24
N ALA A 271 6.99 -17.73 2.55
CA ALA A 271 6.90 -18.87 3.45
C ALA A 271 6.43 -18.45 4.85
N ALA A 272 7.09 -17.47 5.46
CA ALA A 272 6.72 -16.88 6.74
C ALA A 272 5.26 -16.42 6.76
N ARG A 273 4.83 -15.64 5.74
CA ARG A 273 3.45 -15.14 5.65
C ARG A 273 2.42 -16.26 5.48
N THR A 274 2.73 -17.26 4.66
CA THR A 274 1.86 -18.42 4.43
C THR A 274 1.70 -19.20 5.73
N ALA A 275 2.81 -19.59 6.35
CA ALA A 275 2.83 -20.38 7.57
C ALA A 275 2.14 -19.66 8.73
N ARG A 276 2.47 -18.37 8.93
CA ARG A 276 1.88 -17.55 9.98
C ARG A 276 0.36 -17.42 9.81
N THR A 277 -0.10 -17.13 8.59
CA THR A 277 -1.54 -16.92 8.34
C THR A 277 -2.33 -18.20 8.51
N LEU A 278 -1.85 -19.32 7.96
CA LEU A 278 -2.47 -20.62 8.15
C LEU A 278 -2.49 -21.02 9.62
N SER A 279 -1.36 -20.88 10.32
CA SER A 279 -1.26 -21.15 11.76
C SER A 279 -2.30 -20.36 12.55
N SER A 280 -2.36 -19.03 12.39
CA SER A 280 -3.32 -18.19 13.12
C SER A 280 -4.78 -18.56 12.85
N LEU A 281 -5.13 -18.85 11.60
CA LEU A 281 -6.49 -19.22 11.22
C LEU A 281 -6.87 -20.60 11.78
N LEU A 282 -6.00 -21.60 11.61
CA LEU A 282 -6.23 -22.96 12.10
C LEU A 282 -6.27 -23.01 13.63
N SER A 283 -5.37 -22.32 14.33
CA SER A 283 -5.39 -22.21 15.79
C SER A 283 -6.63 -21.50 16.32
N SER A 284 -7.28 -20.66 15.50
CA SER A 284 -8.54 -19.99 15.85
C SER A 284 -9.77 -20.80 15.45
N GLY A 285 -9.59 -22.05 15.00
CA GLY A 285 -10.69 -22.94 14.64
C GLY A 285 -11.31 -22.69 13.26
N VAL A 286 -10.67 -21.90 12.40
CA VAL A 286 -11.11 -21.72 11.01
C VAL A 286 -10.85 -23.01 10.21
N ASP A 287 -11.82 -23.46 9.43
CA ASP A 287 -11.70 -24.64 8.55
C ASP A 287 -10.50 -24.53 7.59
N MET A 288 -9.86 -25.66 7.30
CA MET A 288 -8.64 -25.71 6.47
C MET A 288 -8.82 -25.12 5.07
N LEU A 289 -9.93 -25.42 4.38
CA LEU A 289 -10.17 -24.91 3.02
C LEU A 289 -10.37 -23.39 3.03
N GLU A 290 -11.10 -22.90 4.04
CA GLU A 290 -11.27 -21.46 4.23
C GLU A 290 -9.94 -20.79 4.60
N ALA A 291 -9.15 -21.40 5.49
CA ALA A 291 -7.84 -20.89 5.88
C ALA A 291 -6.88 -20.78 4.67
N ILE A 292 -6.87 -21.78 3.78
CA ILE A 292 -6.10 -21.74 2.53
C ILE A 292 -6.59 -20.61 1.61
N SER A 293 -7.90 -20.47 1.44
CA SER A 293 -8.48 -19.42 0.58
C SER A 293 -8.15 -18.01 1.08
N ILE A 294 -8.26 -17.78 2.38
CA ILE A 294 -7.91 -16.51 3.02
C ILE A 294 -6.40 -16.25 2.89
N THR A 295 -5.57 -17.26 3.13
CA THR A 295 -4.10 -17.13 3.02
C THR A 295 -3.71 -16.73 1.60
N LYS A 296 -4.31 -17.33 0.58
CA LYS A 296 -4.13 -16.94 -0.83
C LYS A 296 -4.45 -15.46 -1.09
N ASP A 297 -5.48 -14.92 -0.44
CA ASP A 297 -5.86 -13.51 -0.61
C ASP A 297 -4.90 -12.55 0.12
N VAL A 298 -4.32 -12.98 1.23
CA VAL A 298 -3.31 -12.23 2.01
C VAL A 298 -1.98 -12.10 1.25
N LEU A 299 -1.56 -13.16 0.53
CA LEU A 299 -0.33 -13.12 -0.26
C LEU A 299 -0.43 -12.08 -1.38
N GLN A 300 0.72 -11.53 -1.79
CA GLN A 300 0.80 -10.49 -2.83
C GLN A 300 1.29 -11.03 -4.17
N ASN A 301 2.20 -12.00 -4.14
CA ASN A 301 2.85 -12.55 -5.32
C ASN A 301 1.98 -13.64 -5.97
N SER A 302 1.79 -13.54 -7.29
CA SER A 302 0.85 -14.35 -8.06
C SER A 302 1.21 -15.84 -8.09
N TYR A 303 2.50 -16.20 -8.09
CA TYR A 303 2.93 -17.61 -8.11
C TYR A 303 2.51 -18.35 -6.85
N TYR A 304 2.62 -17.70 -5.68
CA TYR A 304 2.18 -18.29 -4.42
C TYR A 304 0.65 -18.39 -4.33
N LYS A 305 -0.07 -17.42 -4.92
CA LYS A 305 -1.54 -17.51 -5.02
C LYS A 305 -1.97 -18.71 -5.84
N ASP A 306 -1.31 -18.93 -6.98
CA ASP A 306 -1.60 -20.07 -7.85
C ASP A 306 -1.33 -21.39 -7.12
N ARG A 307 -0.24 -21.47 -6.33
CA ARG A 307 0.04 -22.66 -5.49
C ARG A 307 -0.97 -22.88 -4.38
N LEU A 308 -1.37 -21.84 -3.64
CA LEU A 308 -2.41 -22.00 -2.61
C LEU A 308 -3.78 -22.31 -3.20
N LYS A 309 -4.08 -21.82 -4.41
CA LYS A 309 -5.28 -22.23 -5.14
C LYS A 309 -5.26 -23.74 -5.41
N LEU A 310 -4.14 -24.25 -5.94
CA LEU A 310 -3.95 -25.69 -6.16
C LEU A 310 -4.03 -26.49 -4.86
N ALA A 311 -3.45 -25.97 -3.77
CA ALA A 311 -3.56 -26.56 -2.43
C ALA A 311 -5.00 -26.74 -2.00
N GLY A 312 -5.84 -25.71 -2.13
CA GLY A 312 -7.27 -25.80 -1.83
C GLY A 312 -7.98 -26.85 -2.68
N GLU A 313 -7.70 -26.90 -3.99
CA GLU A 313 -8.29 -27.89 -4.91
C GLU A 313 -7.87 -29.33 -4.58
N ARG A 314 -6.65 -29.54 -4.08
CA ARG A 314 -6.13 -30.87 -3.70
C ARG A 314 -6.65 -31.33 -2.35
N VAL A 315 -6.63 -30.46 -1.35
CA VAL A 315 -7.19 -30.75 -0.01
C VAL A 315 -8.68 -31.06 -0.11
N GLN A 316 -9.43 -30.35 -0.99
CA GLN A 316 -10.84 -30.65 -1.24
C GLN A 316 -11.06 -32.07 -1.79
N LYS A 317 -10.06 -32.65 -2.46
CA LYS A 317 -10.07 -34.03 -2.99
C LYS A 317 -9.51 -35.05 -1.99
N GLY A 318 -9.19 -34.64 -0.76
CA GLY A 318 -8.61 -35.50 0.28
C GLY A 318 -7.11 -35.76 0.11
N ILE A 319 -6.42 -35.01 -0.75
CA ILE A 319 -4.96 -35.12 -0.91
C ILE A 319 -4.28 -34.27 0.18
N PRO A 320 -3.22 -34.77 0.84
CA PRO A 320 -2.48 -34.03 1.87
C PRO A 320 -1.98 -32.67 1.37
N LEU A 321 -2.02 -31.66 2.25
CA LEU A 321 -1.56 -30.31 1.97
C LEU A 321 -0.06 -30.31 1.66
N SER A 322 0.73 -31.11 2.38
CA SER A 322 2.18 -31.26 2.22
C SER A 322 2.60 -31.51 0.77
N SER A 323 1.83 -32.32 0.03
CA SER A 323 2.12 -32.68 -1.37
C SER A 323 2.29 -31.46 -2.29
N VAL A 324 1.53 -30.38 -2.06
CA VAL A 324 1.60 -29.18 -2.91
C VAL A 324 2.85 -28.34 -2.61
N PHE A 325 3.34 -28.40 -1.38
CA PHE A 325 4.54 -27.70 -0.96
C PHE A 325 5.81 -28.47 -1.31
N ALA A 326 5.76 -29.81 -1.34
CA ALA A 326 6.87 -30.67 -1.76
C ALA A 326 7.15 -30.61 -3.28
N GLU A 327 6.11 -30.42 -4.10
CA GLU A 327 6.23 -30.41 -5.58
C GLU A 327 6.69 -29.06 -6.18
N THR A 328 7.23 -28.12 -5.38
CA THR A 328 7.56 -26.79 -5.91
C THR A 328 8.82 -26.15 -5.32
N ASP A 329 9.62 -25.53 -6.20
CA ASP A 329 10.83 -24.80 -5.81
C ASP A 329 10.58 -23.37 -5.30
N ILE A 330 9.31 -22.91 -5.29
CA ILE A 330 8.99 -21.53 -4.86
C ILE A 330 8.91 -21.42 -3.34
N TYR A 331 8.64 -22.53 -2.65
CA TYR A 331 8.74 -22.62 -1.20
C TYR A 331 10.05 -23.33 -0.84
N PRO A 332 10.68 -22.97 0.29
CA PRO A 332 11.76 -23.78 0.83
C PRO A 332 11.28 -25.21 1.18
N LEU A 333 12.14 -26.22 0.99
CA LEU A 333 11.81 -27.64 1.21
C LEU A 333 11.24 -27.91 2.62
N LEU A 334 11.85 -27.31 3.64
CA LEU A 334 11.44 -27.43 5.03
C LEU A 334 9.95 -27.04 5.27
N VAL A 335 9.36 -26.20 4.42
CA VAL A 335 7.91 -25.90 4.52
C VAL A 335 7.07 -27.15 4.26
N GLY A 336 7.39 -27.94 3.23
CA GLY A 336 6.69 -29.18 2.91
C GLY A 336 6.84 -30.20 4.03
N ASP A 337 8.07 -30.44 4.47
CA ASP A 337 8.41 -31.43 5.50
C ASP A 337 7.69 -31.16 6.83
N MET A 338 7.68 -29.89 7.27
CA MET A 338 7.04 -29.51 8.53
C MET A 338 5.51 -29.52 8.44
N ILE A 339 4.93 -29.27 7.26
CA ILE A 339 3.50 -29.46 7.02
C ILE A 339 3.16 -30.94 7.09
N GLU A 340 3.96 -31.80 6.46
CA GLU A 340 3.77 -33.25 6.49
C GLU A 340 3.79 -33.79 7.92
N VAL A 341 4.83 -33.46 8.70
CA VAL A 341 4.89 -33.83 10.12
C VAL A 341 3.69 -33.27 10.90
N GLY A 342 3.27 -32.04 10.60
CA GLY A 342 2.10 -31.42 11.21
C GLY A 342 0.78 -32.13 10.89
N GLU A 343 0.62 -32.62 9.67
CA GLU A 343 -0.54 -33.41 9.23
C GLU A 343 -0.55 -34.79 9.89
N GLU A 344 0.58 -35.50 9.91
CA GLU A 344 0.71 -36.83 10.51
C GLU A 344 0.51 -36.82 12.03
N THR A 345 1.03 -35.80 12.70
CA THR A 345 0.94 -35.68 14.17
C THR A 345 -0.33 -34.96 14.65
N GLY A 346 -1.14 -34.42 13.73
CA GLY A 346 -2.30 -33.59 14.06
C GLY A 346 -1.95 -32.22 14.67
N LYS A 347 -0.68 -31.79 14.58
CA LYS A 347 -0.16 -30.54 15.15
C LYS A 347 0.19 -29.48 14.10
N LEU A 348 -0.53 -29.48 12.98
CA LEU A 348 -0.26 -28.61 11.83
C LEU A 348 -0.14 -27.12 12.21
N ALA A 349 -1.06 -26.60 13.03
CA ALA A 349 -1.05 -25.19 13.41
C ALA A 349 0.21 -24.79 14.22
N GLU A 350 0.71 -25.69 15.06
CA GLU A 350 1.94 -25.51 15.85
C GLU A 350 3.18 -25.56 14.94
N MET A 351 3.25 -26.54 14.03
CA MET A 351 4.37 -26.66 13.10
C MET A 351 4.46 -25.45 12.16
N LEU A 352 3.33 -24.94 11.69
CA LEU A 352 3.25 -23.72 10.89
C LEU A 352 3.67 -22.47 11.69
N LEU A 353 3.40 -22.41 12.99
CA LEU A 353 3.85 -21.31 13.86
C LEU A 353 5.38 -21.30 14.01
N ASN A 354 5.96 -22.48 14.18
CA ASN A 354 7.40 -22.66 14.27
C ASN A 354 8.08 -22.29 12.95
N LEU A 355 7.55 -22.75 11.82
CA LEU A 355 7.99 -22.34 10.48
C LEU A 355 7.91 -20.83 10.27
N ALA A 356 6.80 -20.21 10.69
CA ALA A 356 6.61 -18.77 10.57
C ALA A 356 7.70 -18.01 11.34
N THR A 357 7.95 -18.40 12.59
CA THR A 357 8.94 -17.76 13.45
C THR A 357 10.36 -17.98 12.91
N TYR A 358 10.66 -19.19 12.43
CA TYR A 358 11.92 -19.51 11.77
C TYR A 358 12.17 -18.62 10.55
N TYR A 359 11.25 -18.57 9.59
CA TYR A 359 11.44 -17.74 8.39
C TYR A 359 11.34 -16.24 8.64
N GLU A 360 10.63 -15.79 9.68
CA GLU A 360 10.68 -14.38 10.10
C GLU A 360 12.10 -13.98 10.57
N ASN A 361 12.80 -14.88 11.26
CA ASN A 361 14.18 -14.67 11.68
C ASN A 361 15.15 -14.75 10.49
N GLU A 362 14.96 -15.71 9.58
CA GLU A 362 15.74 -15.78 8.34
C GLU A 362 15.57 -14.51 7.50
N VAL A 363 14.34 -13.99 7.37
CA VAL A 363 14.09 -12.72 6.68
C VAL A 363 14.76 -11.55 7.39
N ASP A 364 14.77 -11.52 8.72
CA ASP A 364 15.53 -10.52 9.48
C ASP A 364 17.01 -10.54 9.10
N GLU A 365 17.63 -11.71 9.16
CA GLU A 365 19.03 -11.90 8.86
C GLU A 365 19.36 -11.57 7.39
N ALA A 366 18.58 -12.10 6.45
CA ALA A 366 18.72 -11.79 5.03
C ALA A 366 18.59 -10.29 4.77
N THR A 367 17.68 -9.60 5.47
CA THR A 367 17.51 -8.15 5.35
C THR A 367 18.71 -7.37 5.87
N LYS A 368 19.38 -7.84 6.94
CA LYS A 368 20.62 -7.24 7.45
C LYS A 368 21.77 -7.46 6.47
N ASN A 369 21.92 -8.68 5.97
CA ASN A 369 22.99 -9.07 5.04
C ASN A 369 22.84 -8.40 3.67
N MET A 370 21.60 -8.10 3.26
CA MET A 370 21.31 -7.42 1.99
C MET A 370 22.07 -6.08 1.87
N SER A 371 22.12 -5.28 2.95
CA SER A 371 22.85 -4.01 2.93
C SER A 371 24.35 -4.21 2.73
N THR A 372 24.94 -5.20 3.40
CA THR A 372 26.37 -5.53 3.33
C THR A 372 26.79 -6.04 1.95
N ILE A 373 25.91 -6.75 1.24
CA ILE A 373 26.20 -7.29 -0.10
C ILE A 373 25.96 -6.23 -1.19
N ILE A 374 24.93 -5.40 -1.03
CA ILE A 374 24.61 -4.36 -2.02
C ILE A 374 25.74 -3.32 -2.10
N GLU A 375 26.38 -2.98 -0.99
CA GLU A 375 27.43 -1.95 -0.97
C GLU A 375 28.63 -2.27 -1.89
N PRO A 376 29.30 -3.44 -1.82
CA PRO A 376 30.34 -3.82 -2.78
C PRO A 376 29.87 -3.82 -4.24
N ILE A 377 28.65 -4.29 -4.50
CA ILE A 377 28.09 -4.29 -5.86
C ILE A 377 27.96 -2.85 -6.37
N LEU A 378 27.45 -1.94 -5.53
CA LEU A 378 27.35 -0.53 -5.87
C LEU A 378 28.72 0.11 -6.07
N MET A 379 29.72 -0.20 -5.24
CA MET A 379 31.08 0.32 -5.41
C MET A 379 31.70 -0.14 -6.73
N VAL A 380 31.58 -1.43 -7.08
CA VAL A 380 32.07 -1.96 -8.36
C VAL A 380 31.34 -1.29 -9.53
N PHE A 381 30.02 -1.13 -9.43
CA PHE A 381 29.23 -0.47 -10.47
C PHE A 381 29.59 1.01 -10.64
N ILE A 382 29.76 1.75 -9.54
CA ILE A 382 30.20 3.15 -9.54
C ILE A 382 31.60 3.26 -10.13
N GLY A 383 32.55 2.45 -9.64
CA GLY A 383 33.92 2.44 -10.13
C GLY A 383 34.00 2.12 -11.62
N ALA A 384 33.23 1.13 -12.09
CA ALA A 384 33.14 0.80 -13.50
C ALA A 384 32.52 1.94 -14.31
N SER A 385 31.45 2.56 -13.82
CA SER A 385 30.77 3.67 -14.52
C SER A 385 31.65 4.92 -14.62
N VAL A 386 32.27 5.33 -13.51
CA VAL A 386 33.18 6.47 -13.43
C VAL A 386 34.47 6.19 -14.19
N GLY A 387 35.02 4.98 -14.10
CA GLY A 387 36.20 4.55 -14.85
C GLY A 387 35.94 4.55 -16.36
N PHE A 388 34.81 3.99 -16.81
CA PHE A 388 34.38 4.05 -18.21
C PHE A 388 34.24 5.49 -18.70
N PHE A 389 33.64 6.35 -17.88
CA PHE A 389 33.55 7.77 -18.17
C PHE A 389 34.93 8.42 -18.29
N ALA A 390 35.80 8.22 -17.30
CA ALA A 390 37.15 8.80 -17.26
C ALA A 390 37.98 8.36 -18.47
N ILE A 391 38.00 7.07 -18.82
CA ILE A 391 38.70 6.57 -20.00
C ILE A 391 38.15 7.21 -21.27
N SER A 392 36.81 7.30 -21.39
CA SER A 392 36.18 7.89 -22.57
C SER A 392 36.46 9.39 -22.72
N MET A 393 36.70 10.11 -21.62
CA MET A 393 37.03 11.53 -21.65
C MET A 393 38.53 11.80 -21.78
N ILE A 394 39.39 10.98 -21.17
CA ILE A 394 40.84 11.17 -21.18
C ILE A 394 41.46 10.60 -22.48
N SER A 395 40.93 9.53 -23.04
CA SER A 395 41.46 8.91 -24.26
C SER A 395 41.62 9.88 -25.45
N PRO A 396 40.64 10.76 -25.76
CA PRO A 396 40.81 11.84 -26.73
C PRO A 396 42.01 12.74 -26.45
N MET A 397 42.26 13.12 -25.18
CA MET A 397 43.38 13.97 -24.81
C MET A 397 44.73 13.33 -25.15
N TYR A 398 44.88 12.02 -24.91
CA TYR A 398 46.10 11.30 -25.29
C TYR A 398 46.30 11.23 -26.80
N SER A 399 45.23 11.04 -27.58
CA SER A 399 45.32 11.01 -29.04
C SER A 399 45.76 12.35 -29.64
N VAL A 400 45.41 13.47 -28.98
CA VAL A 400 45.87 14.81 -29.36
C VAL A 400 47.35 14.96 -29.01
N MET A 401 47.78 14.57 -27.81
CA MET A 401 49.20 14.64 -27.40
C MET A 401 50.13 13.74 -28.20
N SER A 402 49.66 12.61 -28.75
CA SER A 402 50.49 11.73 -29.59
C SER A 402 50.59 12.16 -31.05
N ASN A 403 49.66 13.01 -31.52
CA ASN A 403 49.62 13.56 -32.87
C ASN A 403 50.25 14.96 -32.97
N VAL A 404 50.77 15.48 -31.86
CA VAL A 404 51.68 16.63 -31.76
C VAL A 404 53.06 16.09 -31.48
#